data_AF-A0A522Q3G8-F1
#
_entry.id   AF-A0A522Q3G8-F1
#
_cell.length_a   1.000
_cell.length_b   1.000
_cell.length_c   1.000
_cell.angle_alpha   90.00
_cell.angle_beta   90.00
_cell.angle_gamma   90.00
#
_symmetry.space_group_name_H-M   'P 1'
#
loop_
_entity.id
_entity.type
_entity.pdbx_description
1 polymer ?
#
loop_
_entity_poly.entity_id
_entity_poly.type
_entity_poly.pdbx_seq_one_letter_code
_entity_poly.pdbx_strand_id
1 'polypeptide(L)'
;MRPLGPGYWLARARAPEGIGEIQQALANLGYLDTPPTTSWDANAVAALKRFQQARGLPEQAGELDIWTAGALMPSLPPVPGVPVYLRAEPAMSVALLGWLNTTPDGRKEIQQALAEAGVYSGPINGLVGVPTRDALKAFQAANGLEPSGVVDWDTAVKLSSLLPQPK
;
A
#
# COMPACT_ATOMS: atom_id res chain seq x y z
N MET A 1 0.67 17.74 9.43
CA MET A 1 1.91 16.95 9.24
C MET A 1 1.52 15.61 8.65
N ARG A 2 2.17 15.16 7.58
CA ARG A 2 1.71 14.01 6.77
C ARG A 2 2.21 12.70 7.38
N PRO A 3 1.36 11.66 7.53
CA PRO A 3 1.81 10.33 7.93
C PRO A 3 2.76 9.75 6.87
N LEU A 4 3.75 8.97 7.30
CA LEU A 4 4.67 8.31 6.38
C LEU A 4 3.92 7.21 5.61
N GLY A 5 3.87 7.37 4.29
CA GLY A 5 3.20 6.43 3.38
C GLY A 5 4.13 5.35 2.81
N PRO A 6 3.60 4.48 1.94
CA PRO A 6 4.34 3.38 1.32
C PRO A 6 5.61 3.82 0.57
N GLY A 7 5.62 5.05 0.02
CA GLY A 7 6.79 5.63 -0.64
C GLY A 7 8.02 5.80 0.26
N TYR A 8 7.81 6.00 1.57
CA TYR A 8 8.89 6.03 2.54
C TYR A 8 9.67 4.70 2.57
N TRP A 9 8.93 3.59 2.58
CA TRP A 9 9.53 2.25 2.64
C TRP A 9 10.21 1.86 1.33
N LEU A 10 9.73 2.34 0.18
CA LEU A 10 10.44 2.19 -1.09
C LEU A 10 11.79 2.92 -1.11
N ALA A 11 11.86 4.11 -0.54
CA ALA A 11 13.12 4.85 -0.42
C ALA A 11 14.07 4.14 0.55
N ARG A 12 13.54 3.66 1.68
CA ARG A 12 14.32 2.99 2.73
C ARG A 12 14.87 1.64 2.28
N ALA A 13 14.13 0.91 1.44
CA ALA A 13 14.55 -0.35 0.82
C ALA A 13 15.78 -0.25 -0.12
N ARG A 14 16.28 0.97 -0.37
CA ARG A 14 17.55 1.21 -1.08
C ARG A 14 18.76 1.13 -0.15
N ALA A 15 18.52 1.16 1.16
CA ALA A 15 19.56 1.05 2.19
C ALA A 15 19.51 -0.34 2.85
N PRO A 16 20.65 -0.92 3.24
CA PRO A 16 20.73 -2.25 3.87
C PRO A 16 19.82 -2.38 5.11
N GLU A 17 19.70 -1.32 5.90
CA GLU A 17 18.88 -1.28 7.11
C GLU A 17 17.39 -1.44 6.78
N GLY A 18 16.91 -0.75 5.75
CA GLY A 18 15.52 -0.85 5.30
C GLY A 18 15.20 -2.23 4.74
N ILE A 19 16.15 -2.84 4.02
CA ILE A 19 16.01 -4.21 3.52
C ILE A 19 15.86 -5.19 4.69
N GLY A 20 16.71 -5.05 5.72
CA GLY A 20 16.63 -5.87 6.93
C GLY A 20 15.32 -5.71 7.70
N GLU A 21 14.83 -4.49 7.84
CA GLU A 21 13.54 -4.21 8.49
C GLU A 21 12.36 -4.85 7.73
N ILE A 22 12.38 -4.80 6.40
CA ILE A 22 11.35 -5.42 5.56
C ILE A 22 11.40 -6.94 5.64
N GLN A 23 12.59 -7.53 5.56
CA GLN A 23 12.74 -8.97 5.73
C GLN A 23 12.34 -9.44 7.12
N GLN A 24 12.64 -8.67 8.17
CA GLN A 24 12.20 -8.96 9.52
C GLN A 24 10.67 -8.93 9.63
N ALA A 25 10.01 -7.97 8.99
CA ALA A 25 8.55 -7.94 8.95
C ALA A 25 7.96 -9.16 8.22
N LEU A 26 8.56 -9.56 7.09
CA LEU A 26 8.17 -10.79 6.37
C LEU A 26 8.38 -12.05 7.23
N ALA A 27 9.47 -12.12 7.99
CA ALA A 27 9.74 -13.21 8.92
C ALA A 27 8.70 -13.25 10.06
N ASN A 28 8.38 -12.10 10.66
CA ASN A 28 7.35 -12.00 11.71
C ASN A 28 5.96 -12.40 11.22
N LEU A 29 5.70 -12.20 9.93
CA LEU A 29 4.47 -12.62 9.25
C LEU A 29 4.49 -14.08 8.78
N GLY A 30 5.62 -14.79 8.93
CA GLY A 30 5.78 -16.20 8.55
C GLY A 30 6.04 -16.44 7.06
N TYR A 31 6.47 -15.42 6.31
CA TYR A 31 6.78 -15.56 4.88
C TYR A 31 8.27 -15.83 4.58
N LEU A 32 9.14 -15.56 5.55
CA LEU A 32 10.58 -15.79 5.46
C LEU A 32 11.02 -16.85 6.48
N ASP A 33 11.50 -17.99 5.97
CA ASP A 33 11.89 -19.15 6.77
C ASP A 33 13.38 -19.13 7.19
N THR A 34 14.12 -18.15 6.66
CA THR A 34 15.55 -17.94 6.94
C THR A 34 15.76 -16.71 7.80
N PRO A 35 16.90 -16.59 8.50
CA PRO A 35 17.27 -15.34 9.16
C PRO A 35 17.23 -14.18 8.16
N PRO A 36 16.62 -13.04 8.51
CA PRO A 36 16.57 -11.88 7.64
C PRO A 36 17.98 -11.34 7.38
N THR A 37 18.24 -10.98 6.12
CA THR A 37 19.48 -10.37 5.67
C THR A 37 19.26 -8.89 5.34
N THR A 38 20.33 -8.16 5.06
CA THR A 38 20.27 -6.76 4.61
C THR A 38 20.38 -6.63 3.09
N SER A 39 20.14 -7.71 2.34
CA SER A 39 20.28 -7.77 0.88
C SER A 39 19.07 -8.41 0.22
N TRP A 40 18.69 -7.96 -0.97
CA TRP A 40 17.59 -8.56 -1.76
C TRP A 40 18.01 -9.91 -2.38
N ASP A 41 18.22 -10.91 -1.53
CA ASP A 41 18.55 -12.27 -1.92
C ASP A 41 17.32 -13.07 -2.40
N ALA A 42 17.57 -14.29 -2.89
CA ALA A 42 16.52 -15.16 -3.42
C ALA A 42 15.45 -15.52 -2.38
N ASN A 43 15.80 -15.61 -1.09
CA ASN A 43 14.84 -15.90 -0.03
C ASN A 43 13.97 -14.67 0.26
N ALA A 44 14.56 -13.48 0.27
CA ALA A 44 13.83 -12.22 0.41
C ALA A 44 12.81 -12.02 -0.71
N VAL A 45 13.21 -12.25 -1.96
CA VAL A 45 12.33 -12.19 -3.14
C VAL A 45 11.23 -13.25 -3.07
N ALA A 46 11.57 -14.48 -2.67
CA ALA A 46 10.57 -15.55 -2.49
C ALA A 46 9.55 -15.22 -1.38
N ALA A 47 10.01 -14.65 -0.27
CA ALA A 47 9.15 -14.23 0.84
C ALA A 47 8.19 -13.11 0.41
N LEU A 48 8.69 -12.10 -0.31
CA LEU A 48 7.85 -11.05 -0.90
C LEU A 48 6.80 -11.63 -1.84
N LYS A 49 7.19 -12.57 -2.69
CA LYS A 49 6.27 -13.22 -3.64
C LYS A 49 5.17 -14.00 -2.92
N ARG A 50 5.51 -14.75 -1.86
CA ARG A 50 4.53 -15.47 -1.03
C ARG A 50 3.58 -14.49 -0.33
N PHE A 51 4.11 -13.39 0.22
CA PHE A 51 3.31 -12.35 0.84
C PHE A 51 2.34 -11.71 -0.17
N GLN A 52 2.83 -11.35 -1.36
CA GLN A 52 2.03 -10.79 -2.45
C GLN A 52 0.91 -11.76 -2.88
N GLN A 53 1.23 -13.03 -3.07
CA GLN A 53 0.27 -14.08 -3.40
C GLN A 53 -0.81 -14.23 -2.33
N ALA A 54 -0.41 -14.33 -1.05
CA ALA A 54 -1.32 -14.53 0.07
C ALA A 54 -2.27 -13.33 0.28
N ARG A 55 -1.81 -12.13 -0.05
CA ARG A 55 -2.59 -10.88 0.04
C ARG A 55 -3.36 -10.55 -1.24
N GLY A 56 -3.24 -11.37 -2.29
CA GLY A 56 -3.85 -11.10 -3.59
C GLY A 56 -3.37 -9.79 -4.21
N LEU A 57 -2.11 -9.41 -3.96
CA LEU A 57 -1.52 -8.20 -4.49
C LEU A 57 -1.34 -8.31 -6.02
N PRO A 58 -1.47 -7.18 -6.73
CA PRO A 58 -1.49 -7.17 -8.19
C PRO A 58 -0.13 -7.51 -8.80
N GLU A 59 0.97 -7.17 -8.13
CA GLU A 59 2.30 -7.57 -8.55
C GLU A 59 2.87 -8.63 -7.61
N GLN A 60 3.15 -9.81 -8.20
CA GLN A 60 3.67 -11.01 -7.51
C GLN A 60 5.08 -11.35 -8.02
N ALA A 61 5.82 -10.34 -8.47
CA ALA A 61 7.17 -10.50 -9.00
C ALA A 61 8.20 -10.79 -7.89
N GLY A 62 7.83 -10.60 -6.61
CA GLY A 62 8.77 -10.65 -5.50
C GLY A 62 9.59 -9.37 -5.34
N GLU A 63 9.18 -8.29 -6.01
CA GLU A 63 9.77 -6.95 -5.88
C GLU A 63 9.00 -6.13 -4.85
N LEU A 64 9.72 -5.28 -4.10
CA LEU A 64 9.05 -4.32 -3.23
C LEU A 64 8.49 -3.18 -4.08
N ASP A 65 7.23 -3.32 -4.49
CA ASP A 65 6.47 -2.24 -5.12
C ASP A 65 5.67 -1.44 -4.08
N ILE A 66 5.05 -0.36 -4.53
CA ILE A 66 4.35 0.57 -3.65
C ILE A 66 3.12 -0.07 -2.96
N TRP A 67 2.47 -1.05 -3.61
CA TRP A 67 1.35 -1.79 -3.03
C TRP A 67 1.83 -2.78 -1.97
N THR A 68 2.94 -3.46 -2.24
CA THR A 68 3.58 -4.38 -1.31
C THR A 68 4.10 -3.63 -0.09
N ALA A 69 4.73 -2.47 -0.28
CA ALA A 69 5.16 -1.59 0.79
C ALA A 69 3.97 -1.14 1.66
N GLY A 70 2.85 -0.75 1.06
CA GLY A 70 1.65 -0.35 1.79
C GLY A 70 1.00 -1.50 2.57
N ALA A 71 0.96 -2.68 1.97
CA ALA A 71 0.44 -3.87 2.63
C ALA A 71 1.35 -4.37 3.77
N LEU A 72 2.67 -4.17 3.67
CA LEU A 72 3.64 -4.52 4.71
C LEU A 72 3.68 -3.49 5.85
N MET A 73 3.31 -2.23 5.58
CA MET A 73 3.43 -1.11 6.52
C MET A 73 2.89 -1.37 7.94
N PRO A 74 1.74 -2.05 8.14
CA PRO A 74 1.24 -2.36 9.48
C PRO A 74 2.16 -3.28 10.31
N SER A 75 3.05 -4.01 9.63
CA SER A 75 3.97 -5.00 10.22
C SER A 75 5.42 -4.51 10.28
N LEU A 76 5.70 -3.34 9.74
CA LEU A 76 7.03 -2.73 9.75
C LEU A 76 7.29 -2.00 11.08
N PRO A 77 8.56 -1.92 11.53
CA PRO A 77 8.89 -1.23 12.77
C PRO A 77 8.54 0.26 12.66
N PRO A 78 8.23 0.92 13.79
CA PRO A 78 8.05 2.36 13.82
C PRO A 78 9.33 3.05 13.37
N VAL A 79 9.18 4.09 12.55
CA VAL A 79 10.31 4.83 11.99
C VAL A 79 11.06 5.56 13.12
N PRO A 80 12.37 5.31 13.33
CA PRO A 80 13.14 5.99 14.36
C PRO A 80 13.13 7.51 14.16
N GLY A 81 12.94 8.28 15.23
CA GLY A 81 12.94 9.74 15.20
C GLY A 81 11.61 10.38 14.74
N VAL A 82 10.58 9.57 14.47
CA VAL A 82 9.22 10.05 14.18
C VAL A 82 8.35 9.81 15.41
N PRO A 83 7.92 10.85 16.15
CA PRO A 83 7.16 10.66 17.39
C PRO A 83 5.84 9.92 17.13
N VAL A 84 5.57 8.92 17.96
CA VAL A 84 4.38 8.02 17.94
C VAL A 84 3.05 8.77 18.01
N TYR A 85 3.04 10.07 18.35
CA TYR A 85 1.84 10.91 18.30
C TYR A 85 1.30 11.17 16.88
N LEU A 86 2.06 10.83 15.83
CA LEU A 86 1.57 10.74 14.43
C LEU A 86 0.77 9.43 14.15
N ARG A 87 0.58 8.58 15.17
CA ARG A 87 -0.15 7.29 15.09
C ARG A 87 -1.60 7.39 15.54
N ALA A 88 -2.05 8.57 16.00
CA ALA A 88 -3.44 8.82 16.35
C ALA A 88 -4.25 9.22 15.09
N GLU A 89 -4.40 8.27 14.17
CA GLU A 89 -5.59 8.26 13.32
C GLU A 89 -6.78 7.88 14.23
N PRO A 90 -7.97 8.51 14.14
CA PRO A 90 -9.15 7.89 14.70
C PRO A 90 -9.25 6.48 14.10
N ALA A 91 -9.52 5.46 14.91
CA ALA A 91 -9.49 4.04 14.49
C ALA A 91 -10.27 3.74 13.19
N MET A 92 -11.18 4.62 12.78
CA MET A 92 -11.88 4.64 11.51
C MET A 92 -10.98 4.65 10.26
N SER A 93 -9.87 5.40 10.25
CA SER A 93 -9.08 5.62 9.04
C SER A 93 -8.06 4.52 8.73
N VAL A 94 -7.58 3.80 9.75
CA VAL A 94 -6.80 2.57 9.54
C VAL A 94 -7.69 1.45 9.02
N ALA A 95 -8.93 1.35 9.54
CA ALA A 95 -9.90 0.39 9.07
C ALA A 95 -10.31 0.65 7.61
N LEU A 96 -10.54 1.91 7.23
CA LEU A 96 -10.86 2.31 5.87
C LEU A 96 -9.71 2.02 4.90
N LEU A 97 -8.49 2.44 5.23
CA LEU A 97 -7.31 2.16 4.39
C LEU A 97 -7.07 0.65 4.23
N GLY A 98 -7.20 -0.10 5.32
CA GLY A 98 -7.13 -1.56 5.29
C GLY A 98 -8.20 -2.13 4.36
N TRP A 99 -9.45 -1.69 4.50
CA TRP A 99 -10.56 -2.17 3.69
C TRP A 99 -10.40 -1.86 2.20
N LEU A 100 -10.08 -0.61 1.85
CA LEU A 100 -9.87 -0.15 0.48
C LEU A 100 -8.76 -0.92 -0.23
N ASN A 101 -7.64 -1.17 0.45
CA ASN A 101 -6.48 -1.81 -0.19
C ASN A 101 -6.54 -3.34 -0.17
N THR A 102 -7.07 -3.94 0.90
CA THR A 102 -6.94 -5.39 1.11
C THR A 102 -8.15 -6.19 0.66
N THR A 103 -9.33 -5.57 0.55
CA THR A 103 -10.56 -6.27 0.16
C THR A 103 -10.92 -6.04 -1.32
N PRO A 104 -11.48 -7.05 -2.02
CA PRO A 104 -12.00 -6.84 -3.37
C PRO A 104 -13.06 -5.75 -3.44
N ASP A 105 -13.93 -5.66 -2.44
CA ASP A 105 -15.02 -4.67 -2.43
C ASP A 105 -14.49 -3.25 -2.20
N GLY A 106 -13.53 -3.07 -1.30
CA GLY A 106 -12.83 -1.79 -1.16
C GLY A 106 -12.11 -1.35 -2.44
N ARG A 107 -11.58 -2.29 -3.22
CA ARG A 107 -10.98 -2.00 -4.54
C ARG A 107 -12.02 -1.67 -5.61
N LYS A 108 -13.23 -2.24 -5.54
CA LYS A 108 -14.34 -1.83 -6.42
C LYS A 108 -14.79 -0.41 -6.10
N GLU A 109 -14.86 -0.05 -4.82
CA GLU A 109 -15.16 1.31 -4.40
C GLU A 109 -14.13 2.32 -4.92
N ILE A 110 -12.83 1.97 -4.86
CA ILE A 110 -11.78 2.79 -5.50
C ILE A 110 -12.07 2.97 -6.99
N GLN A 111 -12.34 1.87 -7.71
CA GLN A 111 -12.60 1.92 -9.15
C GLN A 111 -13.86 2.73 -9.50
N GLN A 112 -14.92 2.63 -8.68
CA GLN A 112 -16.14 3.40 -8.81
C GLN A 112 -15.87 4.90 -8.62
N ALA A 113 -15.20 5.28 -7.53
CA ALA A 113 -14.85 6.69 -7.28
C ALA A 113 -13.95 7.28 -8.38
N LEU A 114 -13.02 6.49 -8.92
CA LEU A 114 -12.18 6.94 -10.04
C LEU A 114 -12.98 7.10 -11.35
N ALA A 115 -14.01 6.28 -11.55
CA ALA A 115 -14.91 6.42 -12.70
C ALA A 115 -15.78 7.67 -12.56
N GLU A 116 -16.28 7.95 -11.36
CA GLU A 116 -17.02 9.18 -11.06
C GLU A 116 -16.17 10.44 -11.18
N ALA A 117 -14.88 10.35 -10.84
CA ALA A 117 -13.90 11.40 -11.08
C ALA A 117 -13.53 11.56 -12.57
N GLY A 118 -14.05 10.71 -13.47
CA GLY A 118 -13.83 10.78 -14.92
C GLY A 118 -12.43 10.34 -15.38
N VAL A 119 -11.63 9.74 -14.49
CA VAL A 119 -10.25 9.31 -14.80
C VAL A 119 -10.12 7.80 -15.01
N TYR A 120 -11.20 7.04 -14.81
CA TYR A 120 -11.23 5.59 -15.00
C TYR A 120 -12.41 5.17 -15.88
N SER A 121 -12.12 4.33 -16.88
CA SER A 121 -13.12 3.75 -17.80
C SER A 121 -13.03 2.22 -17.88
N GLY A 122 -12.26 1.61 -16.97
CA GLY A 122 -12.08 0.17 -16.89
C GLY A 122 -13.17 -0.54 -16.08
N PRO A 123 -13.08 -1.88 -15.97
CA PRO A 123 -14.06 -2.68 -15.24
C PRO A 123 -13.96 -2.50 -13.72
N ILE A 124 -15.11 -2.33 -13.07
CA ILE A 124 -15.25 -2.26 -11.61
C ILE A 124 -15.37 -3.68 -11.03
N ASN A 125 -14.24 -4.35 -10.89
CA ASN A 125 -14.15 -5.78 -10.54
C ASN A 125 -13.32 -6.05 -9.27
N GLY A 126 -12.77 -5.02 -8.64
CA GLY A 126 -11.92 -5.15 -7.46
C GLY A 126 -10.52 -5.66 -7.76
N LEU A 127 -10.11 -5.69 -9.02
CA LEU A 127 -8.76 -6.02 -9.46
C LEU A 127 -8.00 -4.74 -9.83
N VAL A 128 -6.96 -4.43 -9.06
CA VAL A 128 -6.15 -3.22 -9.29
C VAL A 128 -5.04 -3.52 -10.29
N GLY A 129 -5.40 -3.54 -11.57
CA GLY A 129 -4.46 -3.68 -12.68
C GLY A 129 -3.84 -2.34 -13.11
N VAL A 130 -3.03 -2.36 -14.17
CA VAL A 130 -2.44 -1.16 -14.79
C VAL A 130 -3.46 -0.04 -15.02
N PRO A 131 -4.66 -0.30 -15.59
CA PRO A 131 -5.65 0.76 -15.84
C PRO A 131 -6.11 1.48 -14.56
N THR A 132 -6.30 0.74 -13.47
CA THR A 132 -6.72 1.32 -12.18
C THR A 132 -5.59 2.13 -11.55
N ARG A 133 -4.33 1.68 -11.71
CA ARG A 133 -3.16 2.41 -11.21
C ARG A 133 -2.95 3.72 -11.96
N ASP A 134 -3.10 3.72 -13.28
CA ASP A 134 -2.97 4.95 -14.07
C ASP A 134 -4.08 5.94 -13.76
N ALA A 135 -5.30 5.46 -13.54
CA ALA A 135 -6.40 6.30 -13.05
C ALA A 135 -6.12 6.86 -11.64
N LEU A 136 -5.56 6.07 -10.72
CA LEU A 136 -5.16 6.56 -9.40
C LEU A 136 -4.10 7.66 -9.51
N LYS A 137 -3.09 7.49 -10.35
CA LYS A 137 -2.07 8.51 -10.59
C LYS A 137 -2.68 9.79 -11.15
N ALA A 138 -3.59 9.67 -12.12
CA ALA A 138 -4.31 10.81 -12.70
C ALA A 138 -5.16 11.53 -11.65
N PHE A 139 -5.91 10.78 -10.83
CA PHE A 139 -6.69 11.33 -9.72
C PHE A 139 -5.82 12.07 -8.72
N GLN A 140 -4.72 11.45 -8.30
CA GLN A 140 -3.77 12.05 -7.37
C GLN A 140 -3.17 13.34 -7.92
N ALA A 141 -2.69 13.31 -9.17
CA ALA A 141 -2.16 14.51 -9.83
C ALA A 141 -3.20 15.63 -9.91
N ALA A 142 -4.44 15.31 -10.27
CA ALA A 142 -5.55 16.27 -10.33
C ALA A 142 -5.90 16.88 -8.96
N ASN A 143 -5.60 16.17 -7.87
CA ASN A 143 -5.85 16.61 -6.50
C ASN A 143 -4.60 17.19 -5.80
N GLY A 144 -3.50 17.41 -6.53
CA GLY A 144 -2.25 17.94 -5.97
C GLY A 144 -1.51 16.95 -5.05
N LEU A 145 -1.82 15.66 -5.19
CA LEU A 145 -1.14 14.57 -4.49
C LEU A 145 0.00 14.02 -5.34
N GLU A 146 0.92 13.30 -4.70
CA GLU A 146 1.97 12.58 -5.41
C GLU A 146 1.33 11.43 -6.24
N PRO A 147 1.55 11.36 -7.56
CA PRO A 147 0.92 10.38 -8.46
C PRO A 147 1.59 9.01 -8.31
N SER A 148 1.42 8.43 -7.13
CA SER A 148 2.00 7.17 -6.68
C SER A 148 1.25 5.95 -7.23
N GLY A 149 -0.02 6.14 -7.57
CA GLY A 149 -0.94 5.09 -7.99
C GLY A 149 -1.36 4.18 -6.85
N VAL A 150 -1.23 4.61 -5.58
CA VAL A 150 -1.61 3.85 -4.37
C VAL A 150 -2.59 4.65 -3.52
N VAL A 151 -3.57 3.95 -2.96
CA VAL A 151 -4.49 4.55 -1.99
C VAL A 151 -3.81 4.63 -0.62
N ASP A 152 -3.03 5.69 -0.44
CA ASP A 152 -2.53 6.13 0.87
C ASP A 152 -3.58 6.99 1.60
N TRP A 153 -3.21 7.53 2.77
CA TRP A 153 -4.14 8.32 3.58
C TRP A 153 -4.71 9.53 2.82
N ASP A 154 -3.84 10.33 2.19
CA ASP A 154 -4.25 11.52 1.46
C ASP A 154 -5.21 11.14 0.31
N THR A 155 -4.89 10.04 -0.39
CA THR A 155 -5.71 9.52 -1.48
C THR A 155 -7.05 8.97 -0.97
N ALA A 156 -7.06 8.23 0.14
CA ALA A 156 -8.28 7.68 0.74
C ALA A 156 -9.21 8.77 1.26
N VAL A 157 -8.67 9.83 1.87
CA VAL A 157 -9.45 10.99 2.29
C VAL A 157 -10.10 11.66 1.08
N LYS A 158 -9.36 11.86 -0.01
CA LYS A 158 -9.90 12.44 -1.25
C LYS A 158 -10.90 11.52 -1.95
N LEU A 159 -10.69 10.21 -1.91
CA LEU A 159 -11.66 9.24 -2.42
C LEU A 159 -12.90 9.18 -1.52
N SER A 160 -12.77 9.31 -0.21
CA SER A 160 -13.91 9.19 0.72
C SER A 160 -15.01 10.22 0.51
N SER A 161 -14.70 11.38 -0.09
CA SER A 161 -15.73 12.34 -0.51
C SER A 161 -16.54 11.87 -1.72
N LEU A 162 -16.02 10.89 -2.46
CA LEU A 162 -16.65 10.25 -3.62
C LEU A 162 -17.19 8.86 -3.29
N LEU A 163 -16.77 8.25 -2.18
CA LEU A 163 -17.29 6.97 -1.73
C LEU A 163 -18.69 7.12 -1.13
N PRO A 164 -19.60 6.15 -1.35
CA PRO A 164 -20.85 6.08 -0.60
C PRO A 164 -20.52 5.99 0.89
N GLN A 165 -20.96 6.97 1.67
CA GLN A 165 -20.77 6.97 3.12
C GLN A 165 -21.43 5.70 3.70
N PRO A 166 -20.75 4.96 4.60
CA PRO A 166 -21.40 3.85 5.29
C PRO A 166 -22.64 4.42 6.01
N LYS A 167 -23.81 3.82 5.72
CA LYS A 167 -25.05 4.10 6.45
C LYS A 167 -24.95 3.61 7.90
#